data_AF-A0A8J2L0W3-F1
#
_entry.id   AF-A0A8J2L0W3-F1
#
_cell.length_a   1.000
_cell.length_b   1.000
_cell.length_c   1.000
_cell.angle_alpha   90.00
_cell.angle_beta   90.00
_cell.angle_gamma   90.00
#
_symmetry.space_group_name_H-M   'P 1'
#
loop_
_entity.id
_entity.type
_entity.pdbx_description
1 polymer ?
#
loop_
_entity_poly.entity_id
_entity_poly.type
_entity_poly.pdbx_seq_one_letter_code
_entity_poly.pdbx_strand_id
1 'polypeptide(L)'
;FWDRINRIILTKKKGIMGEIERRSLSLHDPNSFSNPEEIKIVHTHVDWKVDFSRQIVSGSATYDLVAATPNEKKIIFDVHTLGIHSIKDADGTVLEYELGDSFMTVGQPLTVKIPKLEDLKLV
;
A
#
# COMPACT_ATOMS: atom_id res chain seq x y z
N PHE A 1 -55.02 -4.71 -7.80
CA PHE A 1 -56.22 -3.98 -8.28
C PHE A 1 -56.20 -2.63 -7.56
N TRP A 2 -55.48 -1.58 -7.98
CA TRP A 2 -55.01 -1.18 -9.29
C TRP A 2 -53.64 -0.51 -9.20
N ASP A 3 -52.87 -0.76 -10.25
CA ASP A 3 -51.68 -0.04 -10.68
C ASP A 3 -52.10 1.17 -11.56
N ARG A 4 -51.18 2.12 -11.78
CA ARG A 4 -51.24 3.38 -12.61
C ARG A 4 -51.37 4.65 -11.74
N ILE A 5 -50.47 5.62 -11.71
CA ILE A 5 -49.47 6.13 -12.67
C ILE A 5 -48.36 6.81 -11.87
N ASN A 6 -47.08 6.50 -12.13
CA ASN A 6 -46.00 7.49 -12.27
C ASN A 6 -44.73 6.80 -12.80
N ARG A 7 -44.74 6.53 -14.11
CA ARG A 7 -43.51 6.45 -14.91
C ARG A 7 -42.86 7.84 -14.86
N ILE A 8 -41.86 8.02 -14.01
CA ILE A 8 -40.84 9.04 -14.25
C ILE A 8 -39.66 8.31 -14.86
N ILE A 9 -39.54 8.48 -16.17
CA ILE A 9 -38.34 8.18 -16.94
C ILE A 9 -37.27 9.13 -16.41
N LEU A 10 -36.37 8.67 -15.55
CA LEU A 10 -35.12 9.38 -15.32
C LEU A 10 -34.22 9.12 -16.52
N THR A 11 -34.43 9.91 -17.57
CA THR A 11 -33.37 10.21 -18.54
C THR A 11 -32.20 10.76 -17.74
N LYS A 12 -31.06 10.07 -17.78
CA LYS A 12 -29.82 10.50 -17.15
C LYS A 12 -29.35 11.78 -17.86
N LYS A 13 -29.90 12.92 -17.44
CA LYS A 13 -29.48 14.25 -17.88
C LYS A 13 -28.09 14.46 -17.30
N LYS A 14 -27.11 14.56 -18.19
CA LYS A 14 -25.72 14.93 -17.89
C LYS A 14 -25.74 16.26 -17.13
N GLY A 15 -25.41 16.21 -15.84
CA GLY A 15 -25.34 17.39 -14.97
C GLY A 15 -25.22 16.99 -13.50
N ILE A 16 -24.07 17.32 -12.91
CA ILE A 16 -23.81 17.56 -11.46
C ILE A 16 -24.04 16.41 -10.46
N MET A 17 -23.52 15.21 -10.75
CA MET A 17 -23.22 14.17 -9.74
C MET A 17 -21.90 13.44 -10.08
N GLY A 18 -20.87 14.21 -10.44
CA GLY A 18 -19.47 13.80 -10.37
C GLY A 18 -18.84 14.46 -9.14
N GLU A 19 -17.88 13.80 -8.49
CA GLU A 19 -17.17 14.24 -7.27
C GLU A 19 -17.97 14.19 -5.95
N ILE A 20 -18.26 12.97 -5.50
CA ILE A 20 -17.82 12.62 -4.15
C ILE A 20 -16.71 11.59 -4.38
N GLU A 21 -15.53 12.09 -4.73
CA GLU A 21 -14.32 11.25 -4.82
C GLU A 21 -14.10 10.56 -3.48
N ARG A 22 -13.84 9.25 -3.53
CA ARG A 22 -13.38 8.47 -2.39
C ARG A 22 -12.07 9.10 -1.88
N ARG A 23 -12.14 9.92 -0.83
CA ARG A 23 -10.97 10.58 -0.22
C ARG A 23 -10.15 9.64 0.68
N SER A 24 -10.00 8.37 0.30
CA SER A 24 -9.23 7.44 1.11
C SER A 24 -8.27 6.64 0.26
N LEU A 25 -6.96 6.76 0.55
CA LEU A 25 -5.89 6.02 -0.13
C LEU A 25 -5.91 4.53 0.23
N SER A 26 -6.22 4.18 1.48
CA SER A 26 -6.52 2.81 1.92
C SER A 26 -7.94 2.69 2.47
N LEU A 27 -8.37 1.50 2.90
CA LEU A 27 -9.72 1.24 3.39
C LEU A 27 -10.07 2.03 4.66
N HIS A 28 -9.11 2.21 5.57
CA HIS A 28 -9.34 2.84 6.88
C HIS A 28 -8.48 4.07 7.15
N ASP A 29 -7.33 4.21 6.48
CA ASP A 29 -6.47 5.39 6.59
C ASP A 29 -6.43 6.14 5.25
N PRO A 30 -7.02 7.35 5.18
CA PRO A 30 -7.02 8.13 3.97
C PRO A 30 -5.65 8.70 3.58
N ASN A 31 -4.65 8.64 4.46
CA ASN A 31 -3.32 9.19 4.25
C ASN A 31 -2.24 8.10 4.18
N SER A 32 -2.61 6.85 3.95
CA SER A 32 -1.69 5.74 3.77
C SER A 32 -2.11 4.90 2.57
N PHE A 33 -1.14 4.48 1.77
CA PHE A 33 -1.33 3.50 0.71
C PHE A 33 -1.21 2.05 1.19
N SER A 34 -0.69 1.84 2.40
CA SER A 34 -0.40 0.50 2.92
C SER A 34 -1.65 -0.37 3.03
N ASN A 35 -1.46 -1.69 3.03
CA ASN A 35 -2.52 -2.70 3.17
C ASN A 35 -2.50 -3.43 4.54
N PRO A 36 -2.60 -2.72 5.68
CA PRO A 36 -2.47 -3.32 7.02
C PRO A 36 -3.61 -4.29 7.37
N GLU A 37 -4.73 -4.21 6.64
CA GLU A 37 -5.87 -5.14 6.76
C GLU A 37 -5.58 -6.52 6.19
N GLU A 38 -4.59 -6.62 5.28
CA GLU A 38 -4.17 -7.85 4.61
C GLU A 38 -2.89 -8.39 5.22
N ILE A 39 -1.92 -7.51 5.51
CA ILE A 39 -0.61 -7.88 6.06
C ILE A 39 -0.24 -6.99 7.23
N LYS A 40 0.07 -7.61 8.37
CA LYS A 40 0.43 -6.92 9.61
C LYS A 40 1.91 -7.07 9.89
N ILE A 41 2.58 -5.95 10.17
CA ILE A 41 3.92 -5.95 10.73
C ILE A 41 3.82 -6.22 12.22
N VAL A 42 4.52 -7.26 12.70
CA VAL A 42 4.56 -7.62 14.14
C VAL A 42 5.87 -7.23 14.80
N HIS A 43 6.94 -7.10 14.03
CA HIS A 43 8.24 -6.62 14.50
C HIS A 43 8.95 -5.83 13.40
N THR A 44 9.69 -4.81 13.80
CA THR A 44 10.57 -4.04 12.92
C THR A 44 11.95 -3.94 13.56
N HIS A 45 12.98 -4.35 12.83
CA HIS A 45 14.38 -4.18 13.20
C HIS A 45 15.06 -3.27 12.17
N VAL A 46 15.71 -2.21 12.62
CA VAL A 46 16.39 -1.24 11.75
C VAL A 46 17.86 -1.25 12.07
N ASP A 47 18.68 -1.54 11.06
CA ASP A 47 20.13 -1.36 11.10
C ASP A 47 20.49 -0.22 10.15
N TRP A 48 21.02 0.86 10.68
CA TRP A 48 21.27 2.07 9.91
C TRP A 48 22.59 2.75 10.27
N LYS A 49 23.06 3.55 9.32
CA LYS A 49 24.21 4.43 9.47
C LYS A 49 23.82 5.82 9.02
N VAL A 50 24.13 6.80 9.88
CA VAL A 50 23.96 8.22 9.59
C VAL A 50 25.28 8.78 9.05
N ASP A 51 25.21 9.41 7.88
CA ASP A 51 26.32 10.18 7.30
C ASP A 51 25.96 11.66 7.30
N PHE A 52 26.50 12.40 8.27
CA PHE A 52 26.25 13.83 8.42
C PHE A 52 26.87 14.68 7.31
N SER A 53 27.98 14.23 6.71
CA SER A 53 28.65 14.96 5.63
C SER A 53 27.82 14.96 4.36
N ARG A 54 27.17 13.83 4.07
CA ARG A 54 26.29 13.63 2.92
C ARG A 54 24.83 13.90 3.23
N GLN A 55 24.48 14.11 4.50
CA GLN A 55 23.12 14.29 5.00
C GLN A 55 22.18 13.13 4.60
N ILE A 56 22.67 11.89 4.72
CA ILE A 56 21.89 10.69 4.38
C ILE A 56 21.86 9.69 5.54
N VAL A 57 20.78 8.91 5.58
CA VAL A 57 20.69 7.68 6.36
C VAL A 57 20.66 6.52 5.38
N SER A 58 21.48 5.49 5.63
CA SER A 58 21.57 4.29 4.79
C SER A 58 21.59 3.04 5.67
N GLY A 59 21.04 1.94 5.19
CA GLY A 59 20.92 0.72 5.99
C GLY A 59 19.85 -0.22 5.45
N SER A 60 19.31 -1.06 6.34
CA SER A 60 18.25 -2.02 6.06
C SER A 60 17.17 -1.97 7.15
N ALA A 61 15.95 -2.30 6.76
CA ALA A 61 14.83 -2.47 7.68
C ALA A 61 14.27 -3.88 7.49
N THR A 62 14.30 -4.68 8.56
CA THR A 62 13.75 -6.02 8.58
C THR A 62 12.38 -6.02 9.24
N TYR A 63 11.39 -6.61 8.56
CA TYR A 63 10.01 -6.70 9.02
C TYR A 63 9.61 -8.16 9.22
N ASP A 64 9.05 -8.46 10.39
CA ASP A 64 8.34 -9.72 10.62
C ASP A 64 6.86 -9.48 10.31
N LEU A 65 6.29 -10.32 9.44
CA LEU A 65 4.97 -10.11 8.86
C LEU A 65 4.03 -11.26 9.16
N VAL A 66 2.74 -10.95 9.33
CA VAL A 66 1.66 -11.94 9.50
C VAL A 66 0.51 -11.61 8.55
N ALA A 67 0.03 -12.62 7.84
CA ALA A 67 -1.14 -12.50 6.96
C ALA A 67 -2.40 -12.42 7.82
N ALA A 68 -3.19 -11.38 7.62
CA ALA A 68 -4.55 -11.30 8.14
C ALA A 68 -5.55 -12.01 7.21
N THR A 69 -5.23 -12.12 5.91
CA THR A 69 -6.03 -12.78 4.89
C THR A 69 -5.26 -13.93 4.23
N PRO A 70 -5.90 -15.08 3.93
CA PRO A 70 -5.24 -16.17 3.21
C PRO A 70 -4.85 -15.77 1.79
N ASN A 71 -3.76 -16.36 1.27
CA ASN A 71 -3.30 -16.24 -0.12
C ASN A 71 -2.93 -14.83 -0.58
N GLU A 72 -2.53 -13.95 0.33
CA GLU A 72 -2.02 -12.62 -0.06
C GLU A 72 -0.71 -12.76 -0.85
N LYS A 73 -0.56 -11.96 -1.90
CA LYS A 73 0.54 -12.02 -2.86
C LYS A 73 1.34 -10.73 -2.96
N LYS A 74 0.93 -9.69 -2.22
CA LYS A 74 1.64 -8.42 -2.20
C LYS A 74 1.63 -7.77 -0.83
N ILE A 75 2.69 -7.04 -0.55
CA ILE A 75 2.79 -6.11 0.57
C ILE A 75 2.85 -4.71 -0.03
N ILE A 76 2.09 -3.75 0.51
CA ILE A 76 2.17 -2.36 0.11
C ILE A 76 2.70 -1.54 1.28
N PHE A 77 3.82 -0.85 1.08
CA PHE A 77 4.42 0.07 2.03
C PHE A 77 4.25 1.51 1.54
N ASP A 78 4.18 2.45 2.49
CA ASP A 78 4.34 3.87 2.19
C ASP A 78 5.84 4.21 2.07
N VAL A 79 6.24 4.87 0.98
CA VAL A 79 7.60 5.39 0.84
C VAL A 79 7.61 6.83 0.33
N HIS A 80 8.55 7.62 0.84
CA HIS A 80 8.76 8.99 0.41
C HIS A 80 10.25 9.22 0.17
N THR A 81 10.63 9.59 -1.05
CA THR A 81 12.02 9.91 -1.46
C THR A 81 13.06 8.89 -0.96
N LEU A 82 12.76 7.59 -1.08
CA LEU A 82 13.62 6.51 -0.62
C LEU A 82 14.41 5.86 -1.77
N GLY A 83 15.72 5.74 -1.62
CA GLY A 83 16.57 4.96 -2.52
C GLY A 83 16.57 3.48 -2.12
N ILE A 84 15.81 2.66 -2.85
CA ILE A 84 15.71 1.21 -2.60
C ILE A 84 16.77 0.49 -3.44
N HIS A 85 17.63 -0.30 -2.79
CA HIS A 85 18.69 -1.07 -3.46
C HIS A 85 18.26 -2.51 -3.77
N SER A 86 17.60 -3.17 -2.83
CA SER A 86 17.02 -4.51 -2.98
C SER A 86 15.99 -4.74 -1.89
N ILE A 87 15.03 -5.61 -2.16
CA ILE A 87 14.11 -6.16 -1.15
C ILE A 87 14.26 -7.67 -1.19
N LYS A 88 14.38 -8.32 -0.03
CA LYS A 88 14.61 -9.76 0.06
C LYS A 88 13.68 -10.44 1.06
N ASP A 89 13.44 -11.73 0.85
CA ASP A 89 12.83 -12.59 1.87
C ASP A 89 13.87 -13.10 2.89
N ALA A 90 13.40 -13.88 3.85
CA ALA A 90 14.19 -14.47 4.93
C ALA A 90 15.32 -15.39 4.43
N ASP A 91 15.13 -16.02 3.27
CA ASP A 91 16.10 -16.91 2.64
C ASP A 91 17.12 -16.13 1.78
N GLY A 92 16.95 -14.81 1.67
CA GLY A 92 17.79 -13.91 0.89
C GLY A 92 17.41 -13.85 -0.59
N THR A 93 16.27 -14.42 -0.99
CA THR A 93 15.74 -14.33 -2.35
C THR A 93 15.30 -12.90 -2.63
N VAL A 94 15.76 -12.34 -3.75
CA VAL A 94 15.36 -11.00 -4.17
C VAL A 94 13.91 -11.02 -4.63
N LEU A 95 13.11 -10.10 -4.10
CA LEU A 95 11.70 -9.93 -4.42
C LEU A 95 11.51 -8.83 -5.46
N GLU A 96 10.56 -9.04 -6.36
CA GLU A 96 10.12 -8.01 -7.29
C GLU A 96 9.33 -6.94 -6.55
N TYR A 97 9.56 -5.67 -6.89
CA TYR A 97 8.77 -4.55 -6.39
C TYR A 97 8.52 -3.52 -7.47
N GLU A 98 7.47 -2.71 -7.25
CA GLU A 98 7.11 -1.57 -8.08
C GLU A 98 6.82 -0.36 -7.21
N LEU A 99 7.18 0.84 -7.71
CA LEU A 99 6.75 2.11 -7.14
C LEU A 99 5.58 2.62 -7.98
N GLY A 100 4.47 2.94 -7.31
CA GLY A 100 3.32 3.55 -7.97
C GLY A 100 3.45 5.06 -8.14
N ASP A 101 2.33 5.70 -8.48
CA ASP A 101 2.29 7.14 -8.70
C ASP A 101 2.55 7.92 -7.40
N SER A 102 3.38 8.96 -7.51
CA SER A 102 3.69 9.85 -6.40
C SER A 102 2.56 10.84 -6.14
N PHE A 103 2.13 10.93 -4.89
CA PHE A 103 1.17 11.88 -4.38
C PHE A 103 1.87 12.86 -3.44
N MET A 104 1.79 14.15 -3.76
CA MET A 104 2.69 15.19 -3.23
C MET A 104 2.81 15.25 -1.69
N THR A 105 1.75 14.91 -0.96
CA THR A 105 1.73 14.98 0.51
C THR A 105 1.99 13.64 1.21
N VAL A 106 1.81 12.53 0.51
CA VAL A 106 1.84 11.18 1.12
C VAL A 106 3.06 10.37 0.66
N GLY A 107 3.62 10.70 -0.50
CA GLY A 107 4.67 9.91 -1.15
C GLY A 107 4.06 8.97 -2.18
N GLN A 108 4.62 7.78 -2.31
CA GLN A 108 4.20 6.79 -3.31
C GLN A 108 4.08 5.40 -2.68
N PRO A 109 3.20 4.53 -3.18
CA PRO A 109 3.13 3.15 -2.74
C PRO A 109 4.34 2.37 -3.25
N LEU A 110 4.93 1.56 -2.39
CA LEU A 110 5.88 0.50 -2.73
C LEU A 110 5.15 -0.84 -2.65
N THR A 111 4.86 -1.45 -3.79
CA THR A 111 4.25 -2.79 -3.85
C THR A 111 5.35 -3.83 -4.00
N VAL A 112 5.47 -4.75 -3.04
CA VAL A 112 6.40 -5.88 -3.08
C VAL A 112 5.62 -7.16 -3.37
N LYS A 113 6.02 -7.91 -4.40
CA LYS A 113 5.42 -9.21 -4.73
C LYS A 113 6.02 -10.30 -3.84
N ILE A 114 5.16 -11.12 -3.27
CA ILE A 114 5.55 -12.24 -2.40
C ILE A 114 5.00 -13.56 -2.94
N PRO A 115 5.77 -14.66 -2.90
CA PRO A 115 5.34 -15.94 -3.45
C PRO A 115 4.29 -16.63 -2.55
N LYS A 116 4.46 -16.54 -1.22
CA LYS A 116 3.55 -17.05 -0.18
C LYS A 116 3.95 -16.45 1.17
N LEU A 117 3.00 -16.11 2.04
CA LEU A 117 3.28 -15.43 3.33
C LEU A 117 3.31 -16.38 4.55
N GLU A 118 3.79 -17.61 4.41
CA GLU A 118 4.02 -18.46 5.58
C GLU A 118 5.32 -18.01 6.26
N ASP A 119 5.19 -17.35 7.43
CA ASP A 119 6.27 -16.86 8.29
C ASP A 119 7.36 -16.02 7.59
N LEU A 120 6.93 -15.05 6.77
CA LEU A 120 7.86 -14.23 6.00
C LEU A 120 8.54 -13.15 6.87
N LYS A 121 9.87 -13.17 6.88
CA LYS A 121 10.68 -11.99 7.22
C LYS A 121 11.11 -11.30 5.93
N LEU A 122 11.00 -9.98 5.89
CA LEU A 122 11.43 -9.16 4.76
C LEU A 122 12.59 -8.28 5.18
N VAL A 123 13.65 -8.19 4.37
CA VAL A 123 14.87 -7.40 4.63
C VAL A 123 15.11 -6.37 3.53
#